data_AF-A0A5D0MGR1-F1
#
_entry.id   AF-A0A5D0MGR1-F1
#
_cell.length_a   1.000
_cell.length_b   1.000
_cell.length_c   1.000
_cell.angle_alpha   90.00
_cell.angle_beta   90.00
_cell.angle_gamma   90.00
#
_symmetry.space_group_name_H-M   'P 1'
#
loop_
_entity.id
_entity.type
_entity.pdbx_description
1 polymer ?
#
loop_
_entity_poly.entity_id
_entity_poly.type
_entity_poly.pdbx_seq_one_letter_code
_entity_poly.pdbx_strand_id
1 'polypeptide(L)'
;MDYFLNGIKNALILIATLDSETYSAIFTSLRASSLSLLASIIIGLPLGFFLGFYNFRGKKIVKNIVNSLLSLPTVVVGLFVYMFISSRG
;
A
#
# COMPACT_ATOMS: atom_id res chain seq x y z
N MET A 1 -14.32 29.15 -5.05
CA MET A 1 -14.95 28.32 -3.99
C MET A 1 -15.90 27.29 -4.58
N ASP A 2 -16.63 27.66 -5.64
CA ASP A 2 -17.67 26.83 -6.26
C ASP A 2 -17.17 25.52 -6.88
N TYR A 3 -15.93 25.49 -7.39
CA TYR A 3 -15.35 24.26 -7.95
C TYR A 3 -15.22 23.14 -6.91
N PHE A 4 -14.75 23.46 -5.70
CA PHE A 4 -14.64 22.48 -4.61
C PHE A 4 -16.02 22.02 -4.12
N LEU A 5 -16.97 22.95 -3.96
CA LEU A 5 -18.33 22.62 -3.55
C LEU A 5 -19.06 21.75 -4.58
N ASN A 6 -18.90 22.04 -5.87
CA ASN A 6 -19.45 21.24 -6.95
C ASN A 6 -18.80 19.85 -7.01
N GLY A 7 -17.48 19.76 -6.81
CA GLY A 7 -16.78 18.47 -6.71
C GLY A 7 -17.33 17.59 -5.59
N ILE A 8 -17.50 18.14 -4.38
CA ILE A 8 -18.07 17.41 -3.24
C ILE A 8 -19.52 16.99 -3.51
N LYS A 9 -20.33 17.88 -4.07
CA LYS A 9 -21.73 17.58 -4.43
C LYS A 9 -21.79 16.43 -5.45
N ASN A 10 -20.96 16.47 -6.49
CA ASN A 10 -20.90 15.42 -7.50
C ASN A 10 -20.43 14.09 -6.94
N ALA A 11 -19.43 14.08 -6.05
CA ALA A 11 -18.99 12.86 -5.37
C ALA A 11 -20.09 12.24 -4.51
N LEU A 12 -20.84 13.06 -3.75
CA LEU A 12 -21.99 12.59 -2.97
C LEU A 12 -23.11 12.04 -3.86
N ILE A 13 -23.36 12.67 -5.01
CA ILE A 13 -24.33 12.16 -5.98
C ILE A 13 -23.88 10.80 -6.51
N LEU A 14 -22.64 10.65 -6.97
CA LEU A 14 -22.08 9.38 -7.48
C LEU A 14 -22.24 8.24 -6.45
N ILE A 15 -21.96 8.52 -5.18
CA ILE A 15 -22.12 7.55 -4.10
C ILE A 15 -23.60 7.24 -3.86
N ALA A 16 -24.46 8.25 -3.76
CA ALA A 16 -25.89 8.09 -3.50
C ALA A 16 -26.63 7.38 -4.64
N THR A 17 -26.20 7.59 -5.89
CA THR A 17 -26.77 6.93 -7.07
C THR A 17 -26.19 5.54 -7.32
N LEU A 18 -25.28 5.05 -6.46
CA LEU A 18 -24.61 3.77 -6.62
C LEU A 18 -23.96 3.62 -8.00
N ASP A 19 -23.26 4.66 -8.44
CA ASP A 19 -22.62 4.66 -9.75
C ASP A 19 -21.67 3.45 -9.89
N SER A 20 -21.87 2.68 -10.95
CA SER A 20 -21.21 1.38 -11.13
C SER A 20 -19.69 1.50 -11.28
N GLU A 21 -19.22 2.56 -11.94
CA GLU A 21 -17.80 2.77 -12.16
C GLU A 21 -17.11 3.18 -10.86
N THR A 22 -17.72 4.09 -10.11
CA THR A 22 -17.26 4.53 -8.80
C THR A 22 -17.15 3.37 -7.81
N TYR A 23 -18.20 2.55 -7.69
CA TYR A 23 -18.17 1.39 -6.80
C TYR A 23 -17.21 0.31 -7.26
N SER A 24 -17.06 0.09 -8.57
CA SER A 24 -16.04 -0.82 -9.12
C SER A 24 -14.62 -0.39 -8.71
N ALA A 25 -14.31 0.91 -8.81
CA ALA A 25 -13.03 1.46 -8.37
C ALA A 25 -12.82 1.31 -6.86
N ILE A 26 -13.86 1.58 -6.04
CA ILE A 26 -13.82 1.40 -4.59
C ILE A 26 -13.56 -0.06 -4.22
N PHE A 27 -14.34 -1.00 -4.76
CA PHE A 27 -14.20 -2.43 -4.45
C PHE A 27 -12.85 -2.98 -4.91
N THR A 28 -12.36 -2.57 -6.07
CA THR A 28 -11.03 -2.95 -6.56
C THR A 28 -9.93 -2.46 -5.61
N SER A 29 -10.01 -1.19 -5.21
CA SER A 29 -9.04 -0.58 -4.29
C SER A 29 -9.06 -1.24 -2.90
N LEU A 30 -10.26 -1.50 -2.36
CA LEU A 30 -10.43 -2.21 -1.10
C LEU A 30 -9.88 -3.63 -1.19
N ARG A 31 -10.26 -4.38 -2.21
CA ARG A 31 -9.80 -5.76 -2.39
C ARG A 31 -8.29 -5.85 -2.51
N ALA A 32 -7.68 -4.99 -3.35
CA ALA A 32 -6.23 -4.96 -3.52
C ALA A 32 -5.51 -4.58 -2.22
N SER A 33 -5.98 -3.53 -1.53
CA SER A 33 -5.38 -3.06 -0.27
C SER A 33 -5.55 -4.08 0.86
N SER A 34 -6.72 -4.70 0.99
CA SER A 34 -6.96 -5.74 2.00
C SER A 34 -6.10 -6.98 1.78
N LEU A 35 -5.96 -7.45 0.54
CA LEU A 35 -5.07 -8.58 0.23
C LEU A 35 -3.61 -8.24 0.53
N SER A 36 -3.16 -7.04 0.16
CA SER A 36 -1.81 -6.55 0.47
C SER A 36 -1.57 -6.46 1.98
N LEU A 37 -2.54 -5.95 2.74
CA LEU A 37 -2.47 -5.87 4.19
C LEU A 37 -2.39 -7.25 4.83
N LEU A 38 -3.24 -8.20 4.42
CA LEU A 38 -3.23 -9.56 4.94
C LEU A 38 -1.89 -10.24 4.69
N ALA A 39 -1.35 -10.14 3.46
CA ALA A 39 -0.03 -10.68 3.15
C ALA A 39 1.07 -10.03 4.01
N SER A 40 1.00 -8.71 4.20
CA SER A 40 1.94 -7.95 5.03
C SER A 40 1.87 -8.34 6.51
N ILE A 41 0.68 -8.64 7.04
CA ILE A 41 0.53 -9.12 8.41
C ILE A 41 1.09 -10.52 8.55
N ILE A 42 0.75 -11.45 7.64
CA ILE A 42 1.18 -12.86 7.73
C ILE A 42 2.71 -12.98 7.71
N ILE A 43 3.39 -12.15 6.92
CA ILE A 43 4.84 -12.23 6.75
C ILE A 43 5.57 -11.20 7.61
N GLY A 44 5.14 -9.94 7.55
CA GLY A 44 5.79 -8.82 8.20
C GLY A 44 5.63 -8.81 9.72
N LEU A 45 4.47 -9.23 10.25
CA LEU A 45 4.26 -9.24 11.70
C LEU A 45 5.16 -10.27 12.41
N PRO A 46 5.24 -11.55 11.97
CA PRO A 46 6.18 -12.49 12.59
C PRO A 46 7.63 -12.05 12.44
N LEU A 47 8.06 -11.63 11.25
CA LEU A 47 9.46 -11.20 11.02
C LEU A 47 9.80 -9.96 11.86
N GLY A 48 8.90 -8.98 11.94
CA GLY A 48 9.05 -7.80 12.78
C GLY A 48 9.12 -8.15 14.26
N PHE A 49 8.28 -9.09 14.71
CA PHE A 49 8.32 -9.61 16.08
C PHE A 49 9.66 -10.30 16.39
N PHE A 50 10.12 -11.19 15.51
CA PHE A 50 11.43 -11.84 15.66
C PHE A 50 12.57 -10.82 15.72
N LEU A 51 12.55 -9.82 14.84
CA LEU A 51 13.57 -8.78 14.80
C LEU A 51 13.54 -7.88 16.06
N GLY A 52 12.35 -7.61 16.60
CA GLY A 52 12.16 -6.80 17.80
C GLY A 52 12.61 -7.50 19.08
N PHE A 53 12.10 -8.70 19.32
CA PHE A 53 12.17 -9.38 20.62
C PHE A 53 13.42 -10.25 20.79
N TYR A 54 13.91 -10.90 19.74
CA TYR A 54 15.08 -11.78 19.87
C TYR A 54 16.38 -11.01 19.64
N ASN A 55 17.45 -11.41 20.33
CA ASN A 55 18.79 -10.88 20.14
C ASN A 55 19.66 -11.92 19.44
N PHE A 56 19.97 -11.67 18.17
CA PHE A 56 20.82 -12.52 17.34
C PHE A 56 21.99 -11.70 16.77
N ARG A 57 23.07 -12.40 16.40
CA ARG A 57 24.39 -11.82 16.07
C ARG A 57 24.35 -10.77 14.94
N GLY A 58 23.38 -10.85 14.02
CA GLY A 58 23.20 -9.93 12.88
C GLY A 58 22.09 -8.87 13.04
N LYS A 59 21.42 -8.79 14.20
CA LYS A 59 20.20 -7.97 14.39
C LYS A 59 20.36 -6.50 13.98
N LYS A 60 21.50 -5.88 14.33
CA LYS A 60 21.76 -4.45 14.03
C LYS A 60 21.81 -4.18 12.53
N ILE A 61 22.42 -5.08 11.75
CA ILE A 61 22.53 -4.96 10.30
C ILE A 61 21.13 -5.07 9.68
N VAL A 62 20.37 -6.10 10.05
CA VAL A 62 19.01 -6.30 9.54
C VAL A 62 18.11 -5.11 9.88
N LYS A 63 18.15 -4.63 11.13
CA LYS A 63 17.36 -3.48 11.56
C LYS A 63 17.73 -2.20 10.81
N ASN A 64 19.01 -1.98 10.55
CA ASN A 64 19.46 -0.85 9.74
C ASN A 64 18.93 -0.93 8.30
N ILE A 65 19.03 -2.10 7.66
CA ILE A 65 18.50 -2.32 6.30
C ILE A 65 17.00 -2.03 6.26
N VAL A 66 16.21 -2.63 7.17
CA VAL A 66 14.76 -2.42 7.24
C VAL A 66 14.43 -0.94 7.42
N ASN A 67 15.10 -0.25 8.34
CA ASN A 67 14.89 1.18 8.56
C ASN A 67 15.29 2.03 7.34
N SER A 68 16.36 1.67 6.63
CA SER A 68 16.76 2.35 5.40
C SER A 68 15.75 2.13 4.27
N LEU A 69 15.18 0.93 4.14
CA LEU A 69 14.12 0.65 3.15
C LEU A 69 12.87 1.52 3.40
N LEU A 70 12.54 1.85 4.65
CA LEU A 70 11.44 2.77 4.97
C LEU A 70 11.70 4.22 4.51
N SER A 71 12.95 4.61 4.27
CA SER A 71 13.30 5.93 3.74
C SER A 71 13.24 6.01 2.21
N LEU A 72 13.01 4.89 1.52
CA LEU A 72 12.92 4.89 0.05
C LEU A 72 11.65 5.63 -0.40
N PRO A 73 11.74 6.50 -1.43
CA PRO A 73 10.56 7.10 -2.03
C PRO A 73 9.62 6.04 -2.60
N THR A 74 8.33 6.19 -2.37
CA THR A 74 7.29 5.25 -2.84
C THR A 74 7.30 5.08 -4.37
N VAL A 75 7.66 6.14 -5.10
CA VAL A 75 7.81 6.10 -6.56
C VAL A 75 8.91 5.12 -7.00
N VAL A 76 10.04 5.09 -6.29
CA VAL A 76 11.15 4.18 -6.60
C VAL A 76 10.72 2.73 -6.39
N VAL A 77 10.03 2.45 -5.28
CA VAL A 77 9.47 1.11 -5.00
C VAL A 77 8.52 0.67 -6.12
N GLY A 78 7.65 1.57 -6.58
CA GLY A 78 6.74 1.30 -7.70
C GLY A 78 7.47 0.94 -9.00
N LEU A 79 8.55 1.65 -9.34
CA LEU A 79 9.37 1.35 -10.51
C LEU A 79 10.06 -0.01 -10.42
N PHE A 80 10.62 -0.36 -9.26
CA PHE A 80 11.21 -1.69 -9.06
C PHE A 80 10.17 -2.79 -9.25
N VAL A 81 9.00 -2.68 -8.61
CA VAL A 81 7.92 -3.66 -8.76
C VAL A 81 7.47 -3.75 -10.22
N TYR A 82 7.32 -2.61 -10.90
CA TYR A 82 6.98 -2.57 -12.31
C TYR A 82 8.00 -3.33 -13.17
N MET A 83 9.31 -3.14 -12.94
CA MET A 83 10.37 -3.85 -13.68
C MET A 83 10.31 -5.37 -13.47
N PHE A 84 9.95 -5.84 -12.26
CA PHE A 84 9.81 -7.28 -11.99
C PHE A 84 8.55 -7.89 -12.63
N ILE A 85 7.48 -7.12 -12.78
CA ILE A 85 6.19 -7.59 -13.32
C ILE A 85 6.11 -7.40 -14.84
N SER A 86 6.75 -6.37 -15.38
CA SER A 86 6.72 -6.06 -16.81
C SER A 86 7.48 -7.11 -17.60
N SER A 87 6.79 -7.77 -18.53
CA SER A 87 7.38 -8.73 -19.47
C SER A 87 8.14 -8.05 -20.62
N ARG A 88 8.19 -6.72 -20.64
CA ARG A 88 8.99 -5.89 -21.54
C ARG A 88 9.92 -5.08 -20.64
N GLY A 89 11.16 -5.55 -20.47
CA GLY A 89 12.17 -4.89 -19.66
C GLY A 89 12.41 -3.44 -20.07
#